data_AF-A0A376FUE8-F1
#
_entry.id   AF-A0A376FUE8-F1
#
_cell.length_a   1.000
_cell.length_b   1.000
_cell.length_c   1.000
_cell.angle_alpha   90.00
_cell.angle_beta   90.00
_cell.angle_gamma   90.00
#
_symmetry.space_group_name_H-M   'P 1'
#
loop_
_entity.id
_entity.type
_entity.pdbx_description
1 polymer ?
#
loop_
_entity_poly.entity_id
_entity_poly.type
_entity_poly.pdbx_seq_one_letter_code
_entity_poly.pdbx_strand_id
1 'polypeptide(L)'
;MKVNVVNIEKAVAVYHNPQYQDETVFYLFTRPQDALAMVRQGVKIDTLNIGGMAWRPGKKQLTKAVSLDDDDINAFHELNNLGVILDLRVVASDPSINIIDKINEQLIAN
;
A
#
# COMPACT_ATOMS: atom_id res chain seq x y z
N MET A 1 -23.00 1.13 -1.26
CA MET A 1 -21.66 0.60 -1.00
C MET A 1 -21.70 -0.12 0.34
N LYS A 2 -21.29 -1.39 0.40
CA LYS A 2 -21.17 -2.13 1.67
C LYS A 2 -19.77 -1.89 2.22
N VAL A 3 -19.62 -1.81 3.54
CA VAL A 3 -18.34 -1.61 4.20
C VAL A 3 -18.16 -2.70 5.25
N ASN A 4 -16.98 -3.33 5.24
CA ASN A 4 -16.60 -4.33 6.23
C ASN A 4 -15.24 -3.94 6.81
N VAL A 5 -15.06 -4.16 8.11
CA VAL A 5 -13.78 -4.01 8.79
C VAL A 5 -13.35 -5.40 9.25
N VAL A 6 -12.16 -5.82 8.81
CA VAL A 6 -11.62 -7.16 9.04
C VAL A 6 -10.13 -7.06 9.38
N ASN A 7 -9.61 -8.02 10.12
CA ASN A 7 -8.17 -8.20 10.28
C ASN A 7 -7.58 -8.90 9.04
N ILE A 8 -6.25 -9.01 8.98
CA ILE A 8 -5.53 -9.62 7.84
C ILE A 8 -5.93 -11.07 7.61
N GLU A 9 -6.00 -11.87 8.69
CA GLU A 9 -6.39 -13.29 8.62
C GLU A 9 -7.76 -13.46 7.96
N LYS A 10 -8.76 -12.68 8.40
CA LYS A 10 -10.10 -12.73 7.82
C LYS A 10 -10.14 -12.17 6.40
N ALA A 11 -9.37 -11.12 6.09
CA ALA A 11 -9.28 -10.58 4.73
C ALA A 11 -8.77 -11.64 3.73
N VAL A 12 -7.72 -12.38 4.11
CA VAL A 12 -7.16 -13.48 3.31
C VAL A 12 -8.15 -14.65 3.20
N ALA A 13 -8.82 -15.02 4.29
CA ALA A 13 -9.81 -16.11 4.26
C ALA A 13 -11.00 -15.78 3.36
N VAL A 14 -11.49 -14.53 3.41
CA VAL A 14 -12.60 -14.07 2.55
C VAL A 14 -12.18 -13.99 1.09
N TYR A 15 -10.96 -13.55 0.79
CA TYR A 15 -10.43 -13.50 -0.58
C TYR A 15 -10.44 -14.88 -1.25
N HIS A 16 -10.09 -15.93 -0.51
CA HIS A 16 -10.05 -17.31 -1.03
C HIS A 16 -11.40 -18.04 -0.96
N ASN A 17 -12.46 -17.41 -0.43
CA ASN A 17 -13.77 -18.04 -0.36
C ASN A 17 -14.50 -17.92 -1.72
N PRO A 18 -14.85 -19.04 -2.39
CA PRO A 18 -15.51 -19.03 -3.70
C PRO A 18 -16.83 -18.25 -3.73
N GLN A 19 -17.47 -18.06 -2.58
CA GLN A 19 -18.68 -17.23 -2.45
C GLN A 19 -18.48 -15.81 -2.97
N TYR A 20 -17.26 -15.27 -2.90
CA TYR A 20 -16.94 -13.89 -3.26
C TYR A 20 -16.10 -13.75 -4.54
N GLN A 21 -15.96 -14.82 -5.33
CA GLN A 21 -15.07 -14.85 -6.50
C GLN A 21 -15.37 -13.74 -7.54
N ASP A 22 -16.63 -13.32 -7.66
CA ASP A 22 -17.09 -12.31 -8.61
C ASP A 22 -17.34 -10.93 -7.95
N GLU A 23 -16.99 -10.76 -6.66
CA GLU A 23 -17.18 -9.48 -5.97
C GLU A 23 -16.04 -8.50 -6.26
N THR A 24 -16.40 -7.31 -6.75
CA THR A 24 -15.46 -6.18 -6.85
C THR A 24 -15.26 -5.55 -5.48
N VAL A 25 -14.02 -5.60 -4.97
CA VAL A 25 -13.65 -5.07 -3.65
C VAL A 25 -12.67 -3.91 -3.82
N PHE A 26 -12.88 -2.87 -3.01
CA PHE A 26 -11.92 -1.77 -2.84
C PHE A 26 -11.28 -1.92 -1.45
N TYR A 27 -9.98 -2.25 -1.41
CA TYR A 27 -9.24 -2.38 -0.16
C TYR A 27 -8.76 -1.02 0.36
N LEU A 28 -8.87 -0.84 1.68
CA LEU A 28 -8.30 0.29 2.39
C LEU A 28 -7.30 -0.24 3.43
N PHE A 29 -6.06 0.24 3.33
CA PHE A 29 -4.99 -0.08 4.25
C PHE A 29 -4.56 1.17 5.01
N THR A 30 -4.06 0.99 6.24
CA THR A 30 -3.50 2.10 7.02
C THR A 30 -1.98 2.19 6.92
N ARG A 31 -1.33 1.11 6.47
CA ARG A 31 0.11 0.93 6.44
C ARG A 31 0.51 -0.18 5.44
N PRO A 32 1.66 -0.09 4.75
CA PRO A 32 2.03 -1.00 3.65
C PRO A 32 2.30 -2.43 4.09
N GLN A 33 2.67 -2.66 5.36
CA GLN A 33 2.96 -3.99 5.91
C GLN A 33 1.71 -4.89 5.89
N ASP A 34 0.52 -4.31 5.99
CA ASP A 34 -0.75 -5.05 5.92
C ASP A 34 -1.01 -5.57 4.50
N ALA A 35 -0.78 -4.71 3.50
CA ALA A 35 -0.86 -5.10 2.09
C ALA A 35 0.20 -6.17 1.77
N LEU A 36 1.44 -5.99 2.23
CA LEU A 36 2.51 -6.97 2.09
C LEU A 36 2.16 -8.33 2.73
N ALA A 37 1.57 -8.33 3.92
CA ALA A 37 1.15 -9.55 4.59
C ALA A 37 0.06 -10.30 3.81
N MET A 38 -0.86 -9.58 3.16
CA MET A 38 -1.86 -10.19 2.28
C MET A 38 -1.24 -10.75 0.99
N VAL A 39 -0.34 -9.99 0.33
CA VAL A 39 0.35 -10.45 -0.89
C VAL A 39 1.17 -11.71 -0.64
N ARG A 40 1.91 -11.77 0.48
CA ARG A 40 2.67 -12.97 0.89
C ARG A 40 1.79 -14.21 1.13
N GLN A 41 0.50 -14.02 1.38
CA GLN A 41 -0.48 -15.10 1.58
C GLN A 41 -1.30 -15.42 0.32
N GLY A 42 -0.85 -14.95 -0.85
CA GLY A 42 -1.45 -15.30 -2.14
C GLY A 42 -2.58 -14.35 -2.58
N VAL A 43 -2.83 -13.25 -1.86
CA VAL A 43 -3.77 -12.24 -2.34
C VAL A 43 -3.12 -11.45 -3.47
N LYS A 44 -3.69 -11.53 -4.67
CA LYS A 44 -3.16 -10.82 -5.83
C LYS A 44 -3.51 -9.32 -5.76
N ILE A 45 -2.48 -8.48 -5.68
CA ILE A 45 -2.58 -7.02 -5.79
C ILE A 45 -1.64 -6.56 -6.91
N ASP A 46 -2.19 -6.22 -8.07
CA ASP A 46 -1.39 -5.78 -9.23
C ASP A 46 -0.84 -4.35 -9.05
N THR A 47 -1.61 -3.49 -8.40
CA THR A 47 -1.25 -2.09 -8.13
C THR A 47 -1.75 -1.69 -6.76
N LEU A 48 -0.86 -1.10 -5.96
CA LEU A 48 -1.19 -0.50 -4.67
C LEU A 48 -1.10 1.01 -4.81
N ASN A 49 -2.23 1.70 -4.65
CA ASN A 49 -2.27 3.15 -4.57
C ASN A 49 -1.86 3.65 -3.17
N ILE A 50 -1.00 4.67 -3.12
CA ILE A 50 -0.59 5.37 -1.91
C ILE A 50 -1.18 6.77 -1.94
N GLY A 51 -2.38 6.92 -1.34
CA GLY A 51 -3.07 8.20 -1.25
C GLY A 51 -2.56 9.11 -0.14
N GLY A 52 -2.33 8.55 1.05
CA GLY A 52 -1.86 9.33 2.20
C GLY A 52 -1.42 8.48 3.38
N MET A 53 -0.32 8.90 3.99
CA MET A 53 0.23 8.32 5.22
C MET A 53 0.65 9.47 6.12
N ALA A 54 -0.17 9.75 7.15
CA ALA A 54 0.00 10.92 7.99
C ALA A 54 1.32 10.90 8.77
N TRP A 55 1.90 12.08 8.96
CA TRP A 55 3.07 12.26 9.80
C TRP A 55 2.79 11.90 11.27
N ARG A 56 3.76 11.26 11.90
CA ARG A 56 3.82 10.98 13.35
C ARG A 56 5.29 11.02 13.80
N PRO A 57 5.58 11.24 15.09
CA PRO A 57 6.95 11.14 15.60
C PRO A 57 7.62 9.82 15.17
N GLY A 58 8.84 9.92 14.65
CA GLY A 58 9.58 8.79 14.07
C GLY A 58 9.47 8.67 12.54
N LYS A 59 8.48 9.30 11.90
CA LYS A 59 8.36 9.32 10.44
C LYS A 59 9.02 10.55 9.83
N LYS A 60 9.65 10.35 8.67
CA LYS A 60 10.19 11.42 7.82
C LYS A 60 9.19 11.72 6.71
N GLN A 61 9.01 13.00 6.42
CA GLN A 61 8.10 13.44 5.38
C GLN A 61 8.69 13.18 3.99
N LEU A 62 7.95 12.48 3.13
CA LEU A 62 8.31 12.22 1.73
C LEU A 62 7.59 13.20 0.78
N THR A 63 6.29 13.41 1.01
CA THR A 63 5.47 14.38 0.29
C THR A 63 4.55 15.13 1.26
N LYS A 64 3.74 16.06 0.76
CA LYS A 64 2.72 16.73 1.59
C LYS A 64 1.75 15.75 2.26
N ALA A 65 1.44 14.63 1.60
CA ALA A 65 0.44 13.67 2.05
C ALA A 65 1.04 12.37 2.63
N VAL A 66 2.34 12.12 2.45
CA VAL A 66 2.99 10.84 2.79
C VAL A 66 4.23 11.09 3.64
N SER A 67 4.26 10.45 4.81
CA SER A 67 5.42 10.36 5.70
C SER A 67 5.66 8.90 6.06
N LEU A 68 6.93 8.50 6.02
CA LEU A 68 7.36 7.11 6.13
C LEU A 68 8.40 6.94 7.23
N ASP A 69 8.42 5.77 7.86
CA ASP A 69 9.56 5.26 8.63
C ASP A 69 10.30 4.17 7.83
N ASP A 70 11.38 3.62 8.41
CA ASP A 70 12.19 2.60 7.76
C ASP A 70 11.39 1.31 7.52
N ASP A 71 10.43 0.97 8.39
CA ASP A 71 9.57 -0.20 8.23
C ASP A 71 8.61 -0.04 7.05
N ASP A 72 8.09 1.17 6.82
CA ASP A 72 7.26 1.46 5.64
C ASP A 72 8.08 1.35 4.35
N ILE A 73 9.29 1.92 4.35
CA ILE A 73 10.21 1.89 3.20
C ILE A 73 10.55 0.43 2.85
N ASN A 74 10.91 -0.39 3.85
CA ASN A 74 11.17 -1.81 3.67
C ASN A 74 9.98 -2.54 3.07
N ALA A 75 8.76 -2.28 3.56
CA ALA A 75 7.56 -2.90 3.03
C ALA A 75 7.30 -2.52 1.56
N PHE A 76 7.53 -1.27 1.17
CA PHE A 76 7.43 -0.86 -0.24
C PHE A 76 8.48 -1.56 -1.10
N HIS A 77 9.73 -1.66 -0.66
CA HIS A 77 10.75 -2.41 -1.41
C HIS A 77 10.36 -3.88 -1.61
N GLU A 78 9.83 -4.53 -0.57
CA GLU A 78 9.37 -5.91 -0.69
C GLU A 78 8.16 -6.07 -1.62
N LEU A 79 7.17 -5.19 -1.53
CA LEU A 79 6.03 -5.17 -2.45
C LEU A 79 6.48 -5.00 -3.90
N ASN A 80 7.42 -4.08 -4.14
CA ASN A 80 8.02 -3.87 -5.46
C ASN A 80 8.76 -5.14 -5.96
N ASN A 81 9.50 -5.81 -5.08
CA ASN A 81 10.19 -7.07 -5.41
C ASN A 81 9.22 -8.22 -5.72
N LEU A 82 8.01 -8.19 -5.14
CA LEU A 82 6.92 -9.12 -5.45
C LEU A 82 6.15 -8.71 -6.73
N GLY A 83 6.55 -7.64 -7.41
CA GLY A 83 5.97 -7.19 -8.68
C GLY A 83 4.74 -6.28 -8.52
N VAL A 84 4.45 -5.80 -7.31
CA VAL A 84 3.34 -4.87 -7.08
C VAL A 84 3.74 -3.48 -7.60
N ILE A 85 2.89 -2.88 -8.44
CA ILE A 85 3.09 -1.50 -8.90
C ILE A 85 2.72 -0.55 -7.75
N LEU A 86 3.65 0.32 -7.36
CA LEU A 86 3.46 1.24 -6.24
C LEU A 86 3.16 2.66 -6.73
N ASP A 87 1.88 3.02 -6.66
CA ASP A 87 1.33 4.19 -7.32
C ASP A 87 1.03 5.32 -6.32
N LEU A 88 1.93 6.30 -6.24
CA LEU A 88 1.79 7.47 -5.38
C LEU A 88 0.94 8.55 -6.08
N ARG A 89 -0.33 8.66 -5.71
CA ARG A 89 -1.24 9.75 -6.11
C ARG A 89 -2.32 9.97 -5.05
N VAL A 90 -2.57 11.22 -4.66
CA VAL A 90 -3.50 11.57 -3.56
C VAL A 90 -4.94 11.60 -4.05
N VAL A 91 -5.16 12.20 -5.22
CA VAL A 91 -6.44 12.17 -5.92
C VAL A 91 -6.29 11.53 -7.29
N ALA A 92 -7.40 11.04 -7.85
CA ALA A 92 -7.39 10.31 -9.12
C ALA A 92 -6.85 11.12 -10.31
N SER A 93 -6.94 12.45 -10.26
CA SER A 93 -6.45 13.36 -11.29
C SER A 93 -4.95 13.67 -11.20
N ASP A 94 -4.29 13.32 -10.10
CA ASP A 94 -2.85 13.54 -9.94
C ASP A 94 -2.06 12.60 -10.87
N PRO A 95 -0.89 13.04 -11.36
CA PRO A 95 0.01 12.16 -12.11
C PRO A 95 0.47 10.99 -11.23
N SER A 96 0.52 9.79 -11.83
CA SER A 96 1.08 8.61 -11.17
C SER A 96 2.60 8.77 -11.02
N ILE A 97 3.09 8.55 -9.79
CA ILE A 97 4.51 8.56 -9.46
C ILE A 97 4.84 7.23 -8.81
N ASN A 98 5.97 6.61 -9.16
CA ASN A 98 6.44 5.44 -8.42
C ASN A 98 7.03 5.89 -7.08
N ILE A 99 6.52 5.35 -5.97
CA ILE A 99 6.98 5.75 -4.63
C ILE A 99 8.45 5.40 -4.39
N ILE A 100 8.98 4.33 -5.01
CA ILE A 100 10.39 3.92 -4.87
C ILE A 100 11.32 4.98 -5.46
N ASP A 101 10.98 5.52 -6.62
CA ASP A 101 11.75 6.60 -7.25
C ASP A 101 11.77 7.83 -6.35
N LYS A 102 10.62 8.15 -5.74
CA LYS A 102 10.51 9.29 -4.82
C LYS A 102 11.34 9.10 -3.54
N ILE A 103 11.39 7.89 -3.00
CA ILE A 103 12.23 7.56 -1.84
C ILE A 103 13.72 7.72 -2.20
N ASN A 104 14.14 7.22 -3.37
CA ASN A 104 15.51 7.30 -3.83
C ASN A 104 15.98 8.75 -4.07
N GLU A 105 15.13 9.61 -4.64
CA GLU A 105 15.41 11.04 -4.80
C GLU A 105 15.74 11.72 -3.46
N GLN A 106 14.98 11.39 -2.41
CA GLN A 106 15.16 11.98 -1.08
C GLN A 106 16.45 11.51 -0.40
N LEU A 107 16.87 10.26 -0.63
CA LEU A 107 18.13 9.74 -0.10
C LEU A 107 19.35 10.41 -0.73
N ILE A 108 19.28 10.78 -2.01
CA ILE A 108 20.38 11.48 -2.70
C ILE A 108 20.49 12.95 -2.27
N ALA A 109 19.37 13.55 -1.86
CA ALA A 109 19.30 14.96 -1.48
C ALA A 109 19.78 15.26 -0.03
N ASN A 110 20.09 14.24 0.78
CA ASN A 110 20.54 14.35 2.17
C ASN A 110 21.95 13.79 2.35
#